data_AF-A0A7M2X2R0-F1
#
_entry.id   AF-A0A7M2X2R0-F1
#
_cell.length_a   1.000
_cell.length_b   1.000
_cell.length_c   1.000
_cell.angle_alpha   90.00
_cell.angle_beta   90.00
_cell.angle_gamma   90.00
#
_symmetry.space_group_name_H-M   'P 1'
#
loop_
_entity.id
_entity.type
_entity.pdbx_description
1 polymer ?
#
loop_
_entity_poly.entity_id
_entity_poly.type
_entity_poly.pdbx_seq_one_letter_code
_entity_poly.pdbx_strand_id
1 'polypeptide(L)'
;MLNTSLEANALEPLADIFKLLSDGTRLRILSLLAKGERNVTSLCQDLQLPQPTVSHHLGLLRMRNIISNRRNGKQVFYGLDGQVTVGDGQCLVINSDGYKLRICGPAEAMSTVS
;
A
#
# COMPACT_ATOMS: atom_id res chain seq x y z
N MET A 1 -13.50 -35.31 4.92
CA MET A 1 -12.11 -35.38 5.39
C MET A 1 -11.39 -34.13 4.89
N LEU A 2 -11.24 -33.12 5.74
CA LEU A 2 -10.44 -31.93 5.43
C LEU A 2 -9.02 -32.25 5.88
N ASN A 3 -8.11 -32.41 4.92
CA ASN A 3 -6.70 -32.62 5.20
C ASN A 3 -6.08 -31.26 5.52
N THR A 4 -6.20 -30.83 6.77
CA THR A 4 -5.65 -29.57 7.30
C THR A 4 -4.18 -29.74 7.65
N SER A 5 -3.38 -30.26 6.73
CA SER A 5 -1.95 -30.00 6.75
C SER A 5 -1.78 -28.58 6.24
N LEU A 6 -1.55 -27.60 7.14
CA LEU A 6 -0.94 -26.33 6.76
C LEU A 6 0.27 -26.69 5.91
N GLU A 7 0.17 -26.58 4.59
CA GLU A 7 1.35 -26.69 3.74
C GLU A 7 2.33 -25.68 4.29
N ALA A 8 3.57 -26.11 4.58
CA ALA A 8 4.56 -25.30 5.29
C ALA A 8 4.78 -23.92 4.65
N ASN A 9 4.34 -23.75 3.40
CA ASN A 9 4.52 -22.58 2.57
C ASN A 9 3.22 -21.82 2.24
N ALA A 10 2.05 -22.25 2.71
CA ALA A 10 0.77 -21.58 2.41
C ALA A 10 0.70 -20.13 2.97
N LEU A 11 1.54 -19.81 3.97
CA LEU A 11 1.65 -18.48 4.56
C LEU A 11 2.84 -17.68 4.02
N GLU A 12 3.69 -18.25 3.16
CA GLU A 12 4.83 -17.53 2.58
C GLU A 12 4.42 -16.27 1.81
N PRO A 13 3.38 -16.30 0.95
CA PRO A 13 2.93 -15.10 0.24
C PRO A 13 2.48 -13.99 1.20
N LEU A 14 1.78 -14.38 2.26
CA LEU A 14 1.32 -13.47 3.31
C LEU A 14 2.51 -12.88 4.10
N ALA A 15 3.49 -13.71 4.44
CA ALA A 15 4.72 -13.27 5.12
C ALA A 15 5.51 -12.29 4.25
N ASP A 16 5.58 -12.51 2.94
CA ASP A 16 6.26 -11.62 2.01
C ASP A 16 5.56 -10.27 1.85
N ILE A 17 4.23 -10.25 1.87
CA ILE A 17 3.46 -9.00 1.96
C ILE A 17 3.75 -8.31 3.29
N PHE A 18 3.77 -9.01 4.42
CA PHE A 18 4.09 -8.38 5.70
C PHE A 18 5.51 -7.82 5.75
N LYS A 19 6.52 -8.53 5.21
CA LYS A 19 7.89 -8.01 5.08
C LYS A 19 7.93 -6.75 4.21
N LEU A 20 7.14 -6.72 3.14
CA LEU A 20 7.00 -5.52 2.33
C LEU A 20 6.32 -4.40 3.11
N LEU A 21 5.28 -4.66 3.90
CA LEU A 21 4.50 -3.62 4.57
C LEU A 21 5.04 -3.20 5.93
N SER A 22 6.01 -3.90 6.51
CA SER A 22 6.57 -3.63 7.84
C SER A 22 7.36 -2.32 7.96
N ASP A 23 7.50 -1.56 6.88
CA ASP A 23 8.21 -0.28 6.84
C ASP A 23 7.23 0.90 6.88
N GLY A 24 7.45 1.80 7.83
CA GLY A 24 6.58 2.95 8.04
C GLY A 24 6.48 3.90 6.85
N THR A 25 7.55 4.06 6.06
CA THR A 25 7.53 4.92 4.87
C THR A 25 6.66 4.32 3.78
N ARG A 26 6.74 3.01 3.57
CA ARG A 26 5.88 2.30 2.59
C ARG A 26 4.41 2.38 3.00
N LEU A 27 4.09 2.20 4.28
CA LEU A 27 2.71 2.39 4.78
C LEU A 27 2.21 3.82 4.59
N ARG A 28 3.07 4.84 4.81
CA ARG A 28 2.72 6.24 4.53
C ARG A 28 2.47 6.49 3.05
N ILE A 29 3.29 5.93 2.15
CA ILE A 29 3.07 6.01 0.70
C ILE A 29 1.69 5.42 0.34
N LEU A 30 1.39 4.20 0.81
CA LEU A 30 0.10 3.56 0.52
C LEU A 30 -1.08 4.36 1.05
N SER A 31 -0.94 4.96 2.23
CA SER A 31 -1.96 5.84 2.82
C SER A 31 -2.19 7.09 1.98
N LEU A 32 -1.13 7.67 1.39
CA LEU A 32 -1.24 8.82 0.48
C LEU A 32 -1.88 8.44 -0.86
N LEU A 33 -1.54 7.26 -1.39
CA LEU A 33 -2.08 6.73 -2.65
C LEU A 33 -3.53 6.25 -2.51
N ALA A 34 -3.95 5.83 -1.31
CA ALA A 34 -5.35 5.54 -1.01
C ALA A 34 -6.26 6.77 -1.14
N LYS A 35 -5.69 7.98 -1.05
CA LYS A 35 -6.42 9.26 -1.24
C LYS A 35 -6.41 9.73 -2.71
N GLY A 36 -5.77 8.98 -3.61
CA GLY A 36 -5.64 9.33 -5.02
C GLY A 36 -4.22 9.21 -5.55
N GLU A 37 -4.09 9.14 -6.86
CA GLU A 37 -2.80 8.98 -7.54
C GLU A 37 -1.87 10.19 -7.31
N ARG A 38 -0.57 9.94 -7.15
CA ARG A 38 0.44 10.98 -6.91
C ARG A 38 1.69 10.75 -7.74
N ASN A 39 2.36 11.82 -8.13
CA ASN A 39 3.69 11.73 -8.73
C ASN A 39 4.77 11.68 -7.64
N VAL A 40 5.99 11.30 -8.03
CA VAL A 40 7.12 11.16 -7.07
C VAL A 40 7.44 12.48 -6.38
N THR A 41 7.32 13.63 -7.05
CA THR A 41 7.62 14.94 -6.48
C THR A 41 6.66 15.30 -5.34
N SER A 42 5.35 15.08 -5.55
CA SER A 42 4.34 15.27 -4.51
C SER A 42 4.57 14.34 -3.32
N LEU A 43 4.93 13.07 -3.57
CA LEU A 43 5.24 12.13 -2.50
C LEU A 43 6.48 12.56 -1.69
N CYS A 44 7.53 13.08 -2.34
CA CYS A 44 8.69 13.63 -1.64
C CYS A 44 8.30 14.79 -0.72
N GLN A 45 7.41 15.67 -1.18
CA GLN A 45 6.91 16.81 -0.40
C GLN A 45 6.08 16.34 0.80
N ASP A 46 5.10 15.46 0.57
CA ASP A 46 4.21 14.92 1.61
C ASP A 46 4.98 14.13 2.68
N LEU A 47 6.02 13.40 2.27
CA LEU A 47 6.81 12.55 3.16
C LEU A 47 7.99 13.28 3.81
N GLN A 48 8.38 14.44 3.28
CA GLN A 48 9.62 15.15 3.60
C GLN A 48 10.86 14.27 3.43
N LEU A 49 10.91 13.52 2.33
CA LEU A 49 12.00 12.58 2.02
C LEU A 49 12.65 12.90 0.68
N PRO A 50 13.96 12.63 0.51
CA PRO A 50 14.64 12.76 -0.77
C PRO A 50 14.05 11.83 -1.83
N GLN A 51 14.08 12.28 -3.08
CA GLN A 51 13.57 11.52 -4.22
C GLN A 51 14.20 10.13 -4.40
N PRO A 52 15.51 9.91 -4.20
CA PRO A 52 16.09 8.56 -4.27
C PRO A 52 15.43 7.58 -3.29
N THR A 53 15.14 8.03 -2.07
CA THR A 53 14.48 7.24 -1.03
C THR A 53 13.05 6.87 -1.43
N VAL A 54 12.26 7.87 -1.84
CA VAL A 54 10.87 7.64 -2.27
C VAL A 54 10.82 6.72 -3.50
N SER A 55 11.72 6.93 -4.47
CA SER A 55 11.80 6.12 -5.69
C SER A 55 12.16 4.67 -5.39
N HIS A 56 13.05 4.43 -4.43
CA HIS A 56 13.39 3.08 -3.97
C HIS A 56 12.16 2.37 -3.39
N HIS A 57 11.42 3.02 -2.48
CA HIS A 57 10.19 2.45 -1.91
C HIS A 57 9.12 2.18 -2.98
N LEU A 58 8.93 3.10 -3.93
CA LEU A 58 8.00 2.91 -5.05
C LEU A 58 8.40 1.71 -5.93
N GLY A 59 9.70 1.51 -6.15
CA GLY A 59 10.22 0.35 -6.87
C GLY A 59 9.85 -0.97 -6.18
N LEU A 60 10.11 -1.07 -4.87
CA LEU A 60 9.77 -2.27 -4.09
C LEU A 60 8.27 -2.58 -4.10
N LEU A 61 7.43 -1.56 -3.92
CA LEU A 61 5.97 -1.71 -3.95
C LEU A 61 5.46 -2.14 -5.34
N ARG A 62 6.06 -1.61 -6.41
CA ARG A 62 5.74 -2.00 -7.80
C ARG A 62 6.12 -3.43 -8.11
N MET A 63 7.31 -3.88 -7.66
CA MET A 63 7.78 -5.25 -7.91
C MET A 63 6.86 -6.32 -7.31
N ARG A 64 6.03 -5.95 -6.33
CA ARG A 64 5.06 -6.82 -5.66
C ARG A 64 3.62 -6.52 -6.06
N ASN A 65 3.39 -5.76 -7.12
CA ASN A 65 2.06 -5.41 -7.65
C ASN A 65 1.11 -4.78 -6.61
N ILE A 66 1.68 -4.07 -5.64
CA ILE A 66 0.91 -3.31 -4.65
C ILE A 66 0.48 -1.95 -5.21
N ILE A 67 1.32 -1.39 -6.09
CA ILE A 67 1.08 -0.13 -6.77
C ILE A 67 1.38 -0.28 -8.25
N SER A 68 0.67 0.50 -9.05
CA SER A 68 0.88 0.67 -10.47
C SER A 68 1.37 2.09 -10.74
N ASN A 69 1.68 2.35 -11.99
CA ASN A 69 2.07 3.68 -12.44
C ASN A 69 1.56 3.90 -13.86
N ARG A 70 1.24 5.15 -14.15
CA ARG A 70 0.89 5.61 -15.48
C ARG A 70 1.66 6.87 -15.82
N ARG A 71 1.95 7.06 -17.10
CA ARG A 71 2.55 8.30 -17.59
C ARG A 71 1.45 9.27 -17.99
N ASN A 72 1.62 10.54 -17.60
CA ASN A 72 0.81 11.65 -18.07
C ASN A 72 1.76 12.80 -18.46
N GLY A 73 1.93 13.00 -19.76
CA GLY A 73 2.95 13.89 -20.31
C GLY A 73 4.36 13.47 -19.86
N LYS A 74 5.08 14.40 -19.21
CA LYS A 74 6.45 14.17 -18.72
C LYS A 74 6.49 13.56 -17.30
N GLN A 75 5.34 13.37 -16.66
CA GLN A 75 5.25 12.92 -15.27
C GLN A 75 4.77 11.47 -15.18
N VAL A 76 5.26 10.77 -14.16
CA VAL A 76 4.79 9.43 -13.77
C VAL A 76 3.94 9.58 -12.52
N PHE A 77 2.70 9.09 -12.59
CA PHE A 77 1.77 9.02 -11.47
C PHE A 77 1.69 7.59 -10.98
N TYR A 78 1.64 7.42 -9.67
CA TYR A 78 1.53 6.13 -8.99
C TYR A 78 0.16 6.03 -8.34
N GLY A 79 -0.40 4.82 -8.33
CA GLY A 79 -1.70 4.52 -7.72
C GLY A 79 -1.70 3.12 -7.14
N LEU A 80 -2.69 2.79 -6.31
CA LEU A 80 -2.88 1.42 -5.83
C LEU A 80 -3.22 0.48 -7.00
N ASP A 81 -2.82 -0.78 -6.89
CA ASP A 81 -3.01 -1.77 -7.95
C ASP A 81 -3.48 -3.12 -7.41
N GLY A 82 -4.17 -3.87 -8.26
CA GLY A 82 -4.63 -5.26 -8.15
C GLY A 82 -4.87 -5.82 -6.75
N GLN A 83 -3.79 -6.09 -6.01
CA GLN A 83 -3.84 -6.67 -4.68
C GLN A 83 -4.35 -5.72 -3.61
N VAL A 84 -4.29 -4.40 -3.86
CA VAL A 84 -4.66 -3.38 -2.90
C VAL A 84 -5.81 -2.51 -3.40
N THR A 85 -6.86 -2.44 -2.60
CA THR A 85 -8.07 -1.65 -2.88
C THR A 85 -8.38 -0.74 -1.70
N VAL A 86 -9.05 0.38 -1.97
CA VAL A 86 -9.60 1.23 -0.92
C VAL A 86 -11.02 0.73 -0.62
N GLY A 87 -11.24 0.25 0.60
CA GLY A 87 -12.57 -0.11 1.10
C GLY A 87 -13.25 1.05 1.81
N ASP A 88 -14.54 0.87 2.12
CA ASP A 88 -15.34 1.85 2.85
C ASP A 88 -14.64 2.33 4.13
N GLY A 89 -14.67 3.66 4.36
CA GLY A 89 -14.07 4.30 5.53
C GLY A 89 -12.55 4.51 5.46
N GLN A 90 -11.98 4.75 4.26
CA GLN A 90 -10.54 4.93 4.04
C GLN A 90 -9.69 3.73 4.53
N CYS A 91 -10.21 2.50 4.43
CA CYS A 91 -9.45 1.32 4.78
C CYS A 91 -8.65 0.83 3.57
N LEU A 92 -7.36 0.57 3.76
CA LEU A 92 -6.53 -0.14 2.78
C LEU A 92 -6.82 -1.64 2.90
N VAL A 93 -7.25 -2.27 1.81
CA VAL A 93 -7.59 -3.69 1.78
C VAL A 93 -6.61 -4.41 0.88
N ILE A 94 -5.89 -5.39 1.43
CA ILE A 94 -4.86 -6.16 0.73
C ILE A 94 -5.33 -7.61 0.63
N ASN A 95 -5.38 -8.15 -0.58
CA ASN A 95 -5.85 -9.51 -0.86
C ASN A 95 -4.67 -10.41 -1.25
N SER A 96 -4.53 -11.57 -0.60
CA SER A 96 -3.49 -12.56 -0.89
C SER A 96 -3.96 -13.97 -0.54
N ASP A 97 -4.01 -14.86 -1.54
CA ASP A 97 -4.23 -16.32 -1.40
C ASP A 97 -5.30 -16.73 -0.37
N GLY A 98 -6.49 -16.10 -0.47
CA GLY A 98 -7.63 -16.38 0.39
C GLY A 98 -7.66 -15.57 1.71
N TYR A 99 -6.60 -14.85 2.02
CA TYR A 99 -6.53 -13.90 3.12
C TYR A 99 -6.86 -12.47 2.67
N LYS A 100 -7.52 -11.72 3.54
CA LYS A 100 -7.81 -10.30 3.37
C LYS A 100 -7.32 -9.53 4.60
N LEU A 101 -6.34 -8.66 4.39
CA LEU A 101 -5.86 -7.72 5.40
C LEU A 101 -6.58 -6.38 5.22
N ARG A 102 -7.26 -5.90 6.26
CA ARG A 102 -7.81 -4.54 6.29
C ARG A 102 -6.99 -3.69 7.24
N ILE A 103 -6.39 -2.62 6.72
CA ILE A 103 -5.73 -1.59 7.50
C ILE A 103 -6.64 -0.38 7.47
N CYS A 104 -7.38 -0.16 8.54
CA CYS A 104 -8.18 1.04 8.69
C CYS A 104 -7.33 2.09 9.38
N GLY A 105 -7.28 3.30 8.81
CA GLY A 105 -6.77 4.45 9.53
C GLY A 105 -7.63 4.71 10.77
N PRO A 106 -7.15 5.52 11.73
CA PRO A 106 -8.06 6.05 12.74
C PRO A 106 -9.22 6.70 12.00
N ALA A 107 -10.43 6.19 12.20
CA ALA A 107 -11.66 6.88 11.79
C ALA A 107 -11.49 8.32 12.24
N GLU A 108 -11.63 9.27 11.31
CA GLU A 108 -11.37 10.68 11.57
C GLU A 108 -11.82 11.04 12.98
N ALA A 109 -10.92 11.65 13.76
CA ALA A 109 -11.30 12.45 14.89
C ALA A 109 -12.14 13.62 14.34
N MET A 110 -13.39 13.34 13.97
CA MET A 110 -14.36 14.28 13.48
C MET A 110 -15.41 14.45 14.56
N SER A 111 -15.01 15.08 15.66
CA SER A 111 -15.85 15.87 16.57
C SER A 111 -15.06 16.27 17.82
N THR A 112 -14.51 17.50 17.81
CA THR A 112 -14.83 18.57 18.78
C THR A 112 -13.90 19.75 18.50
N VAL A 113 -14.31 20.60 17.57
CA VAL A 113 -14.15 22.05 17.77
C VAL A 113 -15.55 22.63 17.53
N SER A 114 -16.25 22.86 18.64
CA SER A 114 -17.38 23.78 18.75
C SER A 114 -16.99 24.80 19.81
#